data_AF-A0A7V0ZH93-F1
#
_entry.id   AF-A0A7V0ZH93-F1
#
_cell.length_a   1.000
_cell.length_b   1.000
_cell.length_c   1.000
_cell.angle_alpha   90.00
_cell.angle_beta   90.00
_cell.angle_gamma   90.00
#
_symmetry.space_group_name_H-M   'P 1'
#
loop_
_entity.id
_entity.type
_entity.pdbx_description
1 polymer ?
#
loop_
_entity_poly.entity_id
_entity_poly.type
_entity_poly.pdbx_seq_one_letter_code
_entity_poly.pdbx_strand_id
1 'polypeptide(L)'
;DLSNPLDSLAEGILISVRDAMDSMFNSEIPLVKMIDDFTLDGVIYHPIKSCRTVSTGLADNRRALMEMRDIQTLFIESDMMDTRVVSEAQMKNRIDAFFEGLASRKIREAVGEI
;
A
#
# COMPACT_ATOMS: atom_id res chain seq x y z
N ASP A 1 23.54 -17.91 -14.98
CA ASP A 1 24.53 -18.81 -15.59
C ASP A 1 25.94 -18.40 -15.16
N LEU A 2 26.66 -19.29 -14.45
CA LEU A 2 28.03 -18.99 -14.00
C LEU A 2 29.04 -18.94 -15.14
N SER A 3 28.70 -19.48 -16.32
CA SER A 3 29.55 -19.41 -17.51
C SER A 3 29.46 -18.07 -18.25
N ASN A 4 28.38 -17.30 -18.03
CA ASN A 4 28.17 -15.96 -18.59
C ASN A 4 27.72 -14.98 -17.48
N PRO A 5 28.61 -14.60 -16.55
CA PRO A 5 28.23 -13.89 -15.32
C PRO A 5 27.73 -12.45 -15.56
N LEU A 6 28.28 -11.74 -16.55
CA LEU A 6 27.85 -10.37 -16.86
C LEU A 6 26.45 -10.34 -17.47
N ASP A 7 26.16 -11.24 -18.42
CA ASP A 7 24.83 -11.35 -19.03
C ASP A 7 23.80 -11.79 -18.00
N SER A 8 24.16 -12.75 -17.15
CA SER A 8 23.29 -13.19 -16.04
C SER A 8 22.99 -12.08 -15.04
N LEU A 9 23.99 -11.25 -14.72
CA LEU A 9 23.81 -10.08 -13.86
C LEU A 9 22.91 -9.05 -14.54
N ALA A 10 23.14 -8.75 -15.81
CA ALA A 10 22.33 -7.80 -16.57
C ALA A 10 20.87 -8.24 -16.63
N GLU A 11 20.61 -9.51 -16.93
CA GLU A 11 19.27 -10.11 -16.91
C GLU A 11 18.61 -10.00 -15.53
N GLY A 12 19.34 -10.38 -14.47
CA GLY A 12 18.83 -10.31 -13.10
C GLY A 12 18.49 -8.88 -12.67
N ILE A 13 19.32 -7.90 -13.05
CA ILE A 13 19.05 -6.48 -12.81
C ILE A 13 17.81 -6.03 -13.57
N LEU A 14 17.67 -6.39 -14.85
CA LEU A 14 16.50 -6.00 -15.65
C LEU A 14 15.19 -6.53 -15.04
N ILE A 15 15.18 -7.80 -14.62
CA ILE A 15 14.03 -8.42 -13.95
C ILE A 15 13.73 -7.69 -12.63
N SER A 16 14.76 -7.50 -11.79
CA SER A 16 14.59 -6.90 -10.46
C SER A 16 14.13 -5.44 -10.54
N VAL A 17 14.67 -4.66 -11.49
CA VAL A 17 14.26 -3.27 -11.70
C VAL A 17 12.84 -3.20 -12.22
N ARG A 18 12.45 -4.06 -13.17
CA ARG A 18 11.05 -4.14 -13.64
C ARG A 18 10.12 -4.41 -12.46
N ASP A 19 10.40 -5.46 -11.68
CA ASP A 19 9.54 -5.87 -10.58
C ASP A 19 9.46 -4.78 -9.48
N ALA A 20 10.57 -4.09 -9.21
CA ALA A 20 10.61 -2.96 -8.29
C ALA A 20 9.78 -1.76 -8.78
N MET A 21 9.85 -1.44 -10.08
CA MET A 21 9.07 -0.34 -10.65
C MET A 21 7.57 -0.69 -10.70
N ASP A 22 7.21 -1.91 -11.11
CA ASP A 22 5.82 -2.36 -11.12
C ASP A 22 5.23 -2.34 -9.71
N SER A 23 5.98 -2.81 -8.70
CA SER A 23 5.53 -2.76 -7.31
C SER A 23 5.37 -1.33 -6.77
N MET A 24 6.11 -0.37 -7.30
CA MET A 24 6.05 1.02 -6.86
C MET A 24 4.94 1.82 -7.53
N PHE A 25 4.62 1.51 -8.80
CA PHE A 25 3.65 2.28 -9.59
C PHE A 25 2.30 1.58 -9.78
N ASN A 26 2.27 0.25 -9.72
CA ASN A 26 1.10 -0.59 -9.95
C ASN A 26 0.88 -1.56 -8.76
N SER A 27 1.04 -1.03 -7.55
CA SER A 27 0.95 -1.81 -6.30
C SER A 27 -0.44 -2.42 -6.09
N GLU A 28 -1.47 -1.85 -6.71
CA GLU A 28 -2.84 -2.34 -6.65
C GLU A 28 -3.00 -3.76 -7.22
N ILE A 29 -2.21 -4.13 -8.23
CA ILE A 29 -2.30 -5.44 -8.89
C ILE A 29 -1.93 -6.58 -7.93
N PRO A 30 -0.73 -6.61 -7.32
CA PRO A 30 -0.41 -7.64 -6.33
C PRO A 30 -1.28 -7.52 -5.06
N LEU A 31 -1.67 -6.31 -4.65
CA LEU A 31 -2.50 -6.11 -3.47
C LEU A 31 -3.87 -6.78 -3.59
N VAL A 32 -4.51 -6.73 -4.76
CA VAL A 32 -5.78 -7.43 -4.99
C VAL A 32 -5.67 -8.92 -4.68
N LYS A 33 -4.61 -9.58 -5.17
CA LYS A 33 -4.37 -10.99 -4.88
C LYS A 33 -4.10 -11.24 -3.40
N MET A 34 -3.31 -10.37 -2.76
CA MET A 34 -2.98 -10.49 -1.34
C MET A 34 -4.19 -10.30 -0.44
N ILE A 35 -5.13 -9.41 -0.80
CA ILE A 35 -6.38 -9.22 -0.06
C ILE A 35 -7.16 -10.52 -0.01
N ASP A 36 -7.30 -11.19 -1.16
CA ASP A 36 -8.05 -12.44 -1.27
C ASP A 36 -7.32 -13.59 -0.56
N ASP A 37 -6.00 -13.73 -0.78
CA ASP A 37 -5.19 -14.82 -0.23
C ASP A 37 -5.05 -14.78 1.30
N PHE A 38 -4.97 -13.57 1.88
CA PHE A 38 -4.73 -13.36 3.31
C PHE A 38 -5.98 -12.88 4.06
N THR A 39 -7.14 -12.83 3.40
CA THR A 39 -8.41 -12.37 3.99
C THR A 39 -8.26 -11.03 4.70
N LEU A 40 -7.69 -10.05 3.99
CA LEU A 40 -7.39 -8.74 4.59
C LEU A 40 -8.65 -7.89 4.73
N ASP A 41 -8.82 -7.26 5.89
CA ASP A 41 -9.94 -6.36 6.17
C ASP A 41 -9.70 -4.92 5.68
N GLY A 42 -8.43 -4.55 5.45
CA GLY A 42 -8.06 -3.20 5.08
C GLY A 42 -6.63 -3.04 4.58
N VAL A 43 -6.36 -1.96 3.85
CA VAL A 43 -5.02 -1.61 3.33
C VAL A 43 -4.61 -0.21 3.77
N ILE A 44 -3.38 -0.07 4.28
CA ILE A 44 -2.81 1.21 4.69
C ILE A 44 -1.78 1.66 3.66
N TYR A 45 -2.04 2.80 3.03
CA TYR A 45 -1.12 3.51 2.17
C TYR A 45 -0.33 4.52 3.00
N HIS A 46 0.99 4.38 2.98
CA HIS A 46 1.89 5.19 3.79
C HIS A 46 2.88 5.98 2.91
N PRO A 47 2.49 7.17 2.40
CA PRO A 47 3.44 8.07 1.77
C PRO A 47 4.42 8.67 2.77
N ILE A 48 5.68 8.73 2.36
CA ILE A 48 6.76 9.46 3.02
C ILE A 48 6.99 10.75 2.23
N LYS A 49 6.79 11.92 2.85
CA LYS A 49 6.86 13.22 2.15
C LYS A 49 8.20 13.44 1.43
N SER A 50 9.32 13.02 2.01
CA SER A 50 10.66 13.10 1.44
C SER A 50 10.91 12.11 0.29
N CYS A 51 10.19 10.98 0.23
CA CYS A 51 10.34 9.99 -0.84
C CYS A 51 9.29 10.21 -1.94
N ARG A 52 9.52 11.22 -2.79
CA ARG A 52 8.55 11.57 -3.86
C ARG A 52 8.30 10.41 -4.82
N THR A 53 9.33 9.63 -5.16
CA THR A 53 9.23 8.55 -6.15
C THR A 53 8.18 7.52 -5.75
N VAL A 54 8.18 7.08 -4.49
CA VAL A 54 7.20 6.11 -3.98
C VAL A 54 5.87 6.82 -3.70
N SER A 55 5.90 7.98 -3.05
CA SER A 55 4.69 8.62 -2.52
C SER A 55 3.77 9.21 -3.58
N THR A 56 4.29 9.61 -4.75
CA THR A 56 3.51 10.32 -5.78
C THR A 56 2.40 9.44 -6.35
N GLY A 57 2.64 8.13 -6.54
CA GLY A 57 1.68 7.20 -7.15
C GLY A 57 0.65 6.62 -6.17
N LEU A 58 0.90 6.67 -4.85
CA LEU A 58 0.09 5.95 -3.85
C LEU A 58 -1.37 6.41 -3.80
N ALA A 59 -1.65 7.68 -4.06
CA ALA A 59 -3.03 8.19 -4.06
C ALA A 59 -3.85 7.62 -5.24
N ASP A 60 -3.25 7.55 -6.42
CA ASP A 60 -3.87 6.97 -7.61
C ASP A 60 -4.01 5.44 -7.47
N ASN A 61 -2.97 4.76 -6.96
CA ASN A 61 -3.00 3.33 -6.66
C ASN A 61 -4.12 3.00 -5.66
N ARG A 62 -4.25 3.79 -4.59
CA ARG A 62 -5.34 3.63 -3.60
C ARG A 62 -6.71 3.72 -4.26
N ARG A 63 -6.90 4.69 -5.15
CA ARG A 63 -8.15 4.86 -5.88
C ARG A 63 -8.43 3.64 -6.77
N ALA A 64 -7.44 3.20 -7.55
CA ALA A 64 -7.57 2.02 -8.41
C ALA A 64 -7.90 0.76 -7.60
N LEU A 65 -7.25 0.56 -6.45
CA LEU A 65 -7.55 -0.56 -5.55
C LEU A 65 -9.01 -0.54 -5.07
N MET A 66 -9.51 0.63 -4.64
CA MET A 66 -10.90 0.78 -4.18
C MET A 66 -11.93 0.57 -5.31
N GLU A 67 -11.55 0.82 -6.57
CA GLU A 67 -12.40 0.53 -7.73
C GLU A 67 -12.43 -0.98 -8.05
N MET A 68 -11.34 -1.72 -7.76
CA MET A 68 -11.25 -3.15 -8.01
C MET A 68 -11.75 -4.05 -6.88
N ARG A 69 -11.72 -3.56 -5.63
CA ARG A 69 -12.13 -4.28 -4.42
C ARG A 69 -12.80 -3.33 -3.46
N ASP A 70 -13.95 -3.75 -2.93
CA ASP A 70 -14.64 -3.04 -1.86
C ASP A 70 -13.93 -3.30 -0.51
N ILE A 71 -12.77 -2.68 -0.34
CA ILE A 71 -11.95 -2.78 0.87
C ILE A 71 -11.71 -1.41 1.49
N GLN A 72 -11.69 -1.35 2.82
CA GLN A 72 -11.40 -0.12 3.52
C GLN A 72 -9.90 0.23 3.40
N THR A 73 -9.60 1.51 3.15
CA THR A 73 -8.22 1.96 3.00
C THR A 73 -7.92 3.23 3.79
N LEU A 74 -6.74 3.29 4.41
CA LEU A 74 -6.22 4.45 5.13
C LEU A 74 -5.05 5.05 4.35
N PHE A 75 -4.97 6.38 4.28
CA PHE A 75 -3.85 7.10 3.65
C PHE A 75 -3.14 7.97 4.69
N ILE A 76 -2.01 7.53 5.22
CA ILE A 76 -1.34 8.18 6.35
C ILE A 76 0.04 8.70 5.96
N GLU A 77 0.23 10.01 6.06
CA GLU A 77 1.52 10.63 5.71
C GLU A 77 2.49 10.57 6.89
N SER A 78 3.76 10.29 6.59
CA SER A 78 4.89 10.51 7.51
C SER A 78 6.07 11.17 6.79
N ASP A 79 7.15 11.38 7.53
CA ASP A 79 8.46 11.64 6.95
C ASP A 79 9.56 10.95 7.77
N MET A 80 10.63 10.50 7.12
CA MET A 80 11.75 9.82 7.79
C MET A 80 12.88 10.78 8.24
N MET A 81 12.90 12.00 7.69
CA MET A 81 13.96 13.00 7.91
C MET A 81 13.49 14.22 8.70
N ASP A 82 12.20 14.58 8.60
CA ASP A 82 11.65 15.77 9.25
C ASP A 82 10.37 15.45 10.04
N THR A 83 10.47 15.32 11.36
CA THR A 83 9.31 15.04 12.22
C THR A 83 8.31 16.20 12.30
N ARG A 84 8.67 17.41 11.86
CA ARG A 84 7.81 18.61 11.98
C ARG A 84 6.72 18.66 10.92
N VAL A 85 6.85 17.89 9.85
CA VAL A 85 5.91 17.90 8.72
C VAL A 85 4.68 17.03 8.95
N VAL A 86 4.64 16.30 10.08
CA VAL A 86 3.54 15.42 10.49
C VAL A 86 3.28 15.52 11.99
N SER A 87 2.02 15.35 12.40
CA SER A 87 1.61 15.34 13.80
C SER A 87 1.29 13.91 14.24
N GLU A 88 1.97 13.42 15.27
CA GLU A 88 1.73 12.08 15.84
C GLU A 88 0.29 11.95 16.37
N ALA A 89 -0.23 12.98 17.03
CA ALA A 89 -1.61 13.00 17.52
C ALA A 89 -2.62 12.88 16.37
N GLN A 90 -2.40 13.61 15.27
CA GLN A 90 -3.26 13.50 14.09
C GLN A 90 -3.17 12.11 13.45
N MET A 91 -1.96 11.56 13.33
CA MET A 91 -1.75 10.20 12.80
C MET A 91 -2.50 9.17 13.64
N LYS A 92 -2.34 9.22 14.97
CA LYS A 92 -3.00 8.31 15.91
C LYS A 92 -4.53 8.38 15.79
N ASN A 93 -5.10 9.58 15.81
CA ASN A 93 -6.55 9.74 15.69
C ASN A 93 -7.11 9.16 14.37
N ARG A 94 -6.36 9.27 13.27
CA ARG A 94 -6.76 8.70 11.97
C ARG A 94 -6.65 7.18 11.95
N ILE A 95 -5.65 6.62 12.61
CA ILE A 95 -5.48 5.17 12.78
C ILE A 95 -6.60 4.61 13.66
N ASP A 96 -6.89 5.25 14.80
CA ASP A 96 -7.94 4.82 15.72
C ASP A 96 -9.30 4.81 15.01
N ALA A 97 -9.64 5.90 14.31
CA ALA A 97 -10.87 5.98 13.53
C ALA A 97 -10.96 4.92 12.41
N PHE A 98 -9.83 4.56 11.79
CA PHE A 98 -9.78 3.50 10.78
C PHE A 98 -10.10 2.14 11.38
N PHE A 99 -9.50 1.78 12.52
CA PHE A 99 -9.79 0.53 13.20
C PHE A 99 -11.22 0.46 13.73
N GLU A 100 -11.75 1.55 14.26
CA GLU A 100 -13.18 1.65 14.62
C GLU A 100 -14.08 1.42 13.40
N GLY A 101 -13.72 1.99 12.25
CA GLY A 101 -14.40 1.77 10.97
C GLY A 101 -14.37 0.31 10.52
N LEU A 102 -13.24 -0.38 10.68
CA LEU A 102 -13.13 -1.82 10.37
C LEU A 102 -14.00 -2.67 11.30
N ALA A 103 -13.99 -2.39 12.61
CA ALA A 103 -14.81 -3.10 13.58
C ALA A 103 -16.31 -2.91 13.31
N SER A 104 -16.73 -1.67 12.99
CA SER A 104 -18.10 -1.34 12.63
C SER A 104 -18.56 -2.09 11.37
N ARG A 105 -17.71 -2.15 10.32
CA ARG A 105 -18.00 -2.92 9.10
C ARG A 105 -18.24 -4.40 9.41
N LYS A 106 -17.37 -5.03 10.21
CA LYS A 106 -17.53 -6.44 10.62
C LYS A 106 -18.84 -6.71 11.34
N ILE A 107 -19.26 -5.79 12.22
CA ILE A 107 -20.55 -5.91 12.93
C ILE A 107 -21.71 -5.84 11.92
N ARG A 108 -21.67 -4.90 10.97
CA ARG A 108 -22.72 -4.74 9.96
C ARG A 108 -22.82 -5.94 9.01
N GLU A 109 -21.69 -6.50 8.61
CA GLU A 109 -21.62 -7.75 7.84
C GLU A 109 -22.22 -8.93 8.63
N ALA A 110 -21.91 -9.04 9.93
CA ALA A 110 -22.45 -10.09 10.79
C ALA A 110 -23.98 -9.99 11.00
N VAL A 111 -24.54 -8.78 10.92
CA VAL A 111 -25.99 -8.50 11.05
C VAL A 111 -26.70 -8.48 9.69
N GLY A 112 -25.97 -8.61 8.58
CA GLY A 112 -26.52 -8.67 7.22
C GLY A 112 -26.97 -7.34 6.63
N GLU A 113 -26.43 -6.22 7.13
CA GLU A 113 -26.73 -4.87 6.62
C GLU A 113 -25.89 -4.48 5.38
N ILE A 114 -24.85 -5.25 5.10
CA ILE A 114 -23.96 -5.16 3.94
C ILE A 114 -23.40 -6.54 3.64
#